data_AF-A0A2S2NJ07-F1
#
_entry.id   AF-A0A2S2NJ07-F1
#
_cell.length_a   1.000
_cell.length_b   1.000
_cell.length_c   1.000
_cell.angle_alpha   90.00
_cell.angle_beta   90.00
_cell.angle_gamma   90.00
#
_symmetry.space_group_name_H-M   'P 1'
#
loop_
_entity.id
_entity.type
_entity.pdbx_description
1 polymer ?
#
loop_
_entity_poly.entity_id
_entity_poly.type
_entity_poly.pdbx_seq_one_letter_code
_entity_poly.pdbx_strand_id
1 'polypeptide(L)'
;MPHFQINKKLLPMKMHYFLAMAGLAPIIPFLSTMSRQRGYSTVIVGLIFTILPLPALLVRPAIGIITDKYKCYKSAIIFNIVVMSIFISMLMFIPGSVVKTEINDENVIKSPLFWLFFSTIILLNTGSSARTNLEDTMCINLLGENIF
;
A
#
# COMPACT_ATOMS: atom_id res chain seq x y z
N MET A 1 25.24 24.73 -23.32
CA MET A 1 24.76 23.37 -23.00
C MET A 1 24.35 23.39 -21.54
N PRO A 2 23.08 23.13 -21.19
CA PRO A 2 22.71 23.16 -19.78
C PRO A 2 23.47 22.03 -19.08
N HIS A 3 24.33 22.39 -18.12
CA HIS A 3 25.01 21.41 -17.28
C HIS A 3 23.94 20.58 -16.58
N PHE A 4 23.94 19.26 -16.81
CA PHE A 4 23.08 18.32 -16.10
C PHE A 4 23.50 18.29 -14.63
N GLN A 5 22.91 19.16 -13.81
CA GLN A 5 23.17 19.20 -12.38
C GLN A 5 22.32 18.15 -11.67
N ILE A 6 22.95 17.03 -11.33
CA ILE A 6 22.30 15.95 -10.58
C ILE A 6 22.16 16.38 -9.13
N ASN A 7 20.92 16.60 -8.70
CA ASN A 7 20.60 16.89 -7.31
C ASN A 7 20.74 15.62 -6.45
N LYS A 8 21.95 15.37 -5.92
CA LYS A 8 22.26 14.19 -5.10
C LYS A 8 21.36 14.06 -3.86
N LYS A 9 20.82 15.19 -3.35
CA LYS A 9 19.87 15.23 -2.22
C LYS A 9 18.49 14.64 -2.57
N LEU A 10 18.07 14.74 -3.84
CA LEU A 10 16.78 14.24 -4.32
C LEU A 10 16.84 12.79 -4.84
N LEU A 11 18.06 12.31 -5.14
CA LEU A 11 18.33 10.96 -5.63
C LEU A 11 17.84 9.83 -4.71
N PRO A 12 18.05 9.86 -3.37
CA PRO A 12 17.54 8.81 -2.48
C PRO A 12 16.00 8.78 -2.45
N MET A 13 15.34 9.94 -2.53
CA MET A 13 13.89 10.03 -2.56
C MET A 13 13.32 9.41 -3.84
N LYS A 14 13.95 9.70 -5.00
CA LYS A 14 13.59 9.08 -6.29
C LYS A 14 13.77 7.56 -6.27
N MET A 15 14.88 7.08 -5.69
CA MET A 15 15.14 5.64 -5.55
C MET A 15 14.10 4.96 -4.66
N HIS A 16 13.71 5.61 -3.56
CA HIS A 16 12.64 5.10 -2.68
C HIS A 16 11.31 4.96 -3.44
N TYR A 17 10.90 6.01 -4.15
CA TYR A 17 9.67 6.01 -4.94
C TYR A 17 9.67 4.91 -6.01
N PHE A 18 10.81 4.76 -6.70
CA PHE A 18 10.99 3.70 -7.70
C PHE A 18 10.84 2.31 -7.09
N LEU A 19 11.52 2.02 -5.96
CA LEU A 19 11.39 0.74 -5.27
C LEU A 19 9.97 0.48 -4.76
N ALA A 20 9.31 1.50 -4.21
CA ALA A 20 7.96 1.39 -3.68
C ALA A 20 6.94 1.07 -4.79
N MET A 21 7.01 1.78 -5.92
CA MET A 21 6.15 1.52 -7.08
C MET A 21 6.46 0.18 -7.74
N ALA A 22 7.74 -0.19 -7.86
CA ALA A 22 8.15 -1.49 -8.40
C ALA A 22 7.59 -2.66 -7.57
N GLY A 23 7.54 -2.51 -6.24
CA GLY A 23 6.95 -3.51 -5.35
C GLY A 23 5.43 -3.63 -5.44
N LEU A 24 4.71 -2.51 -5.63
CA LEU A 24 3.25 -2.50 -5.73
C LEU A 24 2.73 -2.88 -7.11
N ALA A 25 3.51 -2.62 -8.16
CA ALA A 25 3.17 -2.88 -9.56
C ALA A 25 2.68 -4.32 -9.83
N PRO A 26 3.30 -5.39 -9.31
CA PRO A 26 2.75 -6.74 -9.46
C PRO A 26 1.59 -7.02 -8.48
N ILE A 27 1.65 -6.52 -7.25
CA ILE A 27 0.67 -6.89 -6.22
C ILE A 27 -0.75 -6.49 -6.62
N ILE A 28 -0.94 -5.27 -7.12
CA ILE A 28 -2.25 -4.71 -7.46
C ILE A 28 -2.99 -5.53 -8.55
N PRO A 29 -2.41 -5.78 -9.74
CA PRO A 29 -3.09 -6.54 -10.79
C PRO A 29 -3.25 -8.02 -10.41
N PHE A 30 -2.24 -8.63 -9.77
CA PHE A 30 -2.29 -10.04 -9.38
C PHE A 30 -3.22 -10.29 -8.18
N LEU A 31 -3.67 -9.26 -7.45
CA LEU A 31 -4.60 -9.40 -6.33
C LEU A 31 -5.92 -10.07 -6.75
N SER A 32 -6.42 -9.73 -7.93
CA SER A 32 -7.61 -10.34 -8.52
C SER A 32 -7.38 -11.84 -8.80
N THR A 33 -6.21 -12.19 -9.31
CA THR A 33 -5.86 -13.59 -9.57
C THR A 33 -5.60 -14.38 -8.29
N MET A 34 -4.97 -13.77 -7.27
CA MET A 34 -4.73 -14.39 -5.97
C MET A 34 -6.03 -14.72 -5.24
N SER A 35 -7.02 -13.82 -5.30
CA SER A 35 -8.34 -14.05 -4.74
C SER A 35 -9.10 -15.14 -5.49
N ARG A 36 -9.04 -15.15 -6.83
CA ARG A 36 -9.64 -16.23 -7.64
C ARG A 36 -8.98 -17.60 -7.39
N GLN A 37 -7.67 -17.65 -7.25
CA GLN A 37 -6.95 -18.90 -6.95
C GLN A 37 -7.39 -19.53 -5.63
N ARG A 38 -7.85 -18.73 -4.66
CA ARG A 38 -8.40 -19.19 -3.39
C ARG A 38 -9.84 -19.70 -3.46
N GLY A 39 -10.46 -19.67 -4.65
CA GLY A 39 -11.84 -20.10 -4.85
C GLY A 39 -12.90 -19.05 -4.49
N TYR A 40 -12.52 -17.76 -4.38
CA TYR A 40 -13.49 -16.69 -4.14
C TYR A 40 -14.27 -16.35 -5.41
N SER A 41 -15.59 -16.20 -5.27
CA SER A 41 -16.49 -15.75 -6.33
C SER A 41 -16.12 -14.35 -6.83
N THR A 42 -16.40 -14.09 -8.11
CA THR A 42 -16.19 -12.77 -8.74
C THR A 42 -16.94 -11.65 -8.04
N VAL A 43 -18.10 -11.94 -7.44
CA VAL A 43 -18.91 -10.97 -6.68
C VAL A 43 -18.18 -10.54 -5.42
N ILE A 44 -17.66 -11.49 -4.64
CA ILE A 44 -16.88 -11.20 -3.41
C ILE A 44 -15.62 -10.41 -3.76
N VAL A 45 -14.91 -10.80 -4.83
CA VAL A 45 -13.72 -10.07 -5.27
C VAL A 45 -14.08 -8.63 -5.63
N GLY A 46 -15.16 -8.41 -6.38
CA GLY A 46 -15.68 -7.07 -6.66
C GLY A 46 -15.97 -6.27 -5.40
N LEU A 47 -16.64 -6.87 -4.41
CA LEU A 47 -16.92 -6.23 -3.12
C LEU A 47 -15.63 -5.83 -2.39
N ILE A 48 -14.63 -6.70 -2.37
CA ILE A 48 -13.32 -6.39 -1.78
C ILE A 48 -12.75 -5.12 -2.43
N PHE A 49 -12.68 -5.07 -3.75
CA PHE A 49 -12.15 -3.92 -4.48
C PHE A 49 -12.95 -2.63 -4.27
N THR A 50 -14.27 -2.72 -4.06
CA THR A 50 -15.09 -1.53 -3.74
C THR A 50 -14.87 -0.99 -2.33
N ILE A 51 -14.58 -1.86 -1.36
CA ILE A 51 -14.37 -1.46 0.04
C ILE A 51 -12.92 -1.01 0.27
N LEU A 52 -11.94 -1.57 -0.44
CA LEU A 52 -10.52 -1.21 -0.38
C LEU A 52 -10.23 0.31 -0.31
N PRO A 53 -10.82 1.16 -1.17
CA PRO A 53 -10.51 2.58 -1.20
C PRO A 53 -11.13 3.38 -0.03
N LEU A 54 -12.16 2.87 0.67
CA LEU A 54 -12.84 3.64 1.71
C LEU A 54 -11.93 3.96 2.91
N PRO A 55 -11.23 2.99 3.53
CA PRO A 55 -10.29 3.29 4.61
C PRO A 55 -9.10 4.12 4.11
N ALA A 56 -8.62 3.82 2.91
CA ALA A 56 -7.52 4.55 2.29
C ALA A 56 -7.85 6.05 2.14
N LEU A 57 -9.09 6.39 1.76
CA LEU A 57 -9.56 7.77 1.64
C LEU A 57 -9.50 8.53 2.97
N LEU A 58 -9.91 7.89 4.07
CA LEU A 58 -9.91 8.50 5.41
C LEU A 58 -8.50 8.66 5.98
N VAL A 59 -7.59 7.76 5.65
CA VAL A 59 -6.22 7.80 6.18
C VAL A 59 -5.40 8.93 5.58
N ARG A 60 -5.65 9.36 4.34
CA ARG A 60 -4.93 10.49 3.71
C ARG A 60 -5.00 11.77 4.56
N PRO A 61 -6.18 12.33 4.90
CA PRO A 61 -6.26 13.53 5.71
C PRO A 61 -5.78 13.28 7.15
N ALA A 62 -6.02 12.11 7.72
CA ALA A 62 -5.59 11.78 9.07
C ALA A 62 -4.05 11.83 9.21
N ILE A 63 -3.33 11.17 8.28
CA ILE A 63 -1.87 11.19 8.24
C ILE A 63 -1.37 12.61 8.05
N GLY A 64 -1.95 13.37 7.11
CA GLY A 64 -1.56 14.77 6.84
C GLY A 64 -1.64 15.64 8.08
N ILE A 65 -2.78 15.63 8.78
CA ILE A 65 -2.98 16.40 10.02
C ILE A 65 -1.96 15.99 11.10
N ILE A 66 -1.71 14.69 11.26
CA ILE A 66 -0.75 14.19 12.25
C ILE A 66 0.66 14.64 11.89
N THR A 67 1.10 14.45 10.65
CA THR A 67 2.47 14.76 10.24
C THR A 67 2.76 16.25 10.22
N ASP A 68 1.76 17.06 9.90
CA ASP A 68 1.90 18.53 9.93
C ASP A 68 2.02 19.04 11.36
N LYS A 69 1.25 18.46 12.29
CA LYS A 69 1.30 18.84 13.72
C LYS A 69 2.63 18.48 14.37
N TYR A 70 3.13 17.27 14.12
CA TYR A 70 4.34 16.76 14.79
C TYR A 70 5.64 17.05 14.01
N LYS A 71 5.56 17.48 12.74
CA LYS A 71 6.71 17.69 11.84
C LYS A 71 7.66 16.49 11.73
N CYS A 72 7.16 15.27 11.98
CA CYS A 72 7.95 14.03 12.06
C CYS A 72 7.92 13.21 10.75
N TYR A 73 7.99 13.86 9.59
CA TYR A 73 7.83 13.21 8.27
C TYR A 73 8.84 12.07 8.03
N LYS A 74 10.12 12.26 8.39
CA LYS A 74 11.17 11.23 8.20
C LYS A 74 10.88 9.96 9.01
N SER A 75 10.48 10.13 10.27
CA SER A 75 10.17 9.00 11.16
C SER A 75 8.89 8.28 10.71
N ALA A 76 7.88 9.03 10.28
CA ALA A 76 6.62 8.47 9.79
C ALA A 76 6.82 7.59 8.54
N ILE A 77 7.69 7.99 7.61
CA ILE A 77 8.02 7.19 6.41
C ILE A 77 8.72 5.90 6.81
N ILE A 78 9.74 5.97 7.66
CA ILE A 78 10.48 4.78 8.12
C ILE A 78 9.54 3.80 8.84
N PHE A 79 8.70 4.31 9.74
CA PHE A 79 7.71 3.51 10.44
C PHE A 79 6.75 2.82 9.46
N ASN A 80 6.24 3.57 8.47
CA ASN A 80 5.34 3.01 7.48
C ASN A 80 6.02 1.90 6.65
N ILE A 81 7.27 2.10 6.21
CA ILE A 81 8.02 1.08 5.46
C ILE A 81 8.13 -0.22 6.26
N VAL A 82 8.46 -0.14 7.56
CA VAL A 82 8.57 -1.31 8.44
C VAL A 82 7.22 -2.01 8.56
N VAL A 83 6.16 -1.26 8.85
CA VAL A 83 4.79 -1.77 8.96
C VAL A 83 4.33 -2.46 7.67
N MET A 84 4.59 -1.85 6.52
CA MET A 84 4.24 -2.42 5.22
C MET A 84 5.03 -3.69 4.91
N SER A 85 6.30 -3.75 5.29
CA SER A 85 7.14 -4.94 5.14
C SER A 85 6.59 -6.12 5.95
N ILE A 86 6.11 -5.85 7.17
CA ILE A 86 5.45 -6.84 8.03
C ILE A 86 4.16 -7.34 7.38
N PHE A 87 3.31 -6.45 6.86
CA PHE A 87 2.06 -6.86 6.21
C PHE A 87 2.27 -7.64 4.92
N ILE A 88 3.28 -7.31 4.12
CA ILE A 88 3.64 -8.09 2.91
C ILE A 88 4.13 -9.49 3.31
N SER A 89 4.93 -9.58 4.38
CA SER A 89 5.40 -10.87 4.91
C SER A 89 4.24 -11.71 5.43
N MET A 90 3.29 -11.07 6.14
CA MET A 90 2.06 -11.71 6.60
C MET A 90 1.23 -12.22 5.43
N LEU A 91 1.12 -11.46 4.33
CA LEU A 91 0.40 -11.88 3.13
C LEU A 91 1.00 -13.16 2.52
N MET A 92 2.33 -13.28 2.47
CA MET A 92 3.02 -14.48 1.98
C MET A 92 2.79 -15.71 2.87
N PHE A 93 2.61 -15.52 4.17
CA PHE A 93 2.36 -16.62 5.12
C PHE A 93 0.93 -17.16 5.05
N ILE A 94 -0.02 -16.41 4.47
CA ILE A 94 -1.39 -16.88 4.34
C ILE A 94 -1.44 -17.98 3.26
N PRO A 95 -1.82 -19.22 3.61
CA PRO A 95 -1.82 -20.33 2.67
C PRO A 95 -2.77 -20.04 1.49
N GLY A 96 -2.23 -20.11 0.28
CA GLY A 96 -2.99 -20.06 -0.97
C GLY A 96 -3.31 -21.47 -1.42
N SER A 97 -4.43 -22.04 -0.99
CA SER A 97 -4.95 -23.26 -1.60
C SER A 97 -5.47 -22.93 -3.00
N VAL A 98 -4.91 -23.58 -4.02
CA VAL A 98 -5.41 -23.49 -5.40
C VAL A 98 -6.70 -24.30 -5.52
N VAL A 99 -7.84 -23.63 -5.33
CA VAL A 99 -9.16 -24.29 -5.40
C VAL A 99 -9.63 -24.25 -6.86
N LYS A 100 -9.89 -25.43 -7.43
CA LYS A 100 -10.35 -25.57 -8.83
C LYS A 100 -11.83 -25.22 -9.02
N THR A 101 -12.59 -25.14 -7.93
CA THR A 101 -14.03 -24.90 -7.88
C THR A 101 -14.34 -23.68 -7.02
N GLU A 102 -15.24 -22.82 -7.48
CA GLU A 102 -15.71 -21.68 -6.68
C GLU A 102 -16.39 -22.18 -5.40
N ILE A 103 -16.02 -21.58 -4.27
CA ILE A 103 -16.60 -21.91 -2.96
C ILE A 103 -17.86 -21.06 -2.77
N ASN A 104 -18.92 -21.65 -2.21
CA ASN A 104 -20.13 -20.89 -1.86
C ASN A 104 -19.81 -19.66 -0.99
N ASP A 105 -20.36 -18.51 -1.37
CA ASP A 105 -20.08 -17.22 -0.75
C ASP A 105 -20.31 -17.19 0.77
N GLU A 106 -21.34 -17.90 1.25
CA GLU A 106 -21.65 -18.00 2.68
C GLU A 106 -20.51 -18.65 3.48
N ASN A 107 -19.89 -19.69 2.93
CA ASN A 107 -18.79 -20.40 3.57
C ASN A 107 -17.49 -19.58 3.54
N VAL A 108 -17.31 -18.76 2.49
CA VAL A 108 -16.16 -17.86 2.37
C VAL A 108 -16.21 -16.78 3.46
N ILE A 109 -17.36 -16.12 3.65
CA ILE A 109 -17.52 -15.01 4.61
C ILE A 109 -17.40 -15.48 6.07
N LYS A 110 -17.82 -16.72 6.36
CA LYS A 110 -17.66 -17.34 7.68
C LYS A 110 -16.22 -17.75 7.99
N SER A 111 -15.36 -17.88 6.97
CA SER A 111 -13.98 -18.34 7.17
C SER A 111 -13.11 -17.24 7.80
N PRO A 112 -12.36 -17.54 8.89
CA PRO A 112 -11.43 -16.57 9.47
C PRO A 112 -10.28 -16.22 8.52
N LEU A 113 -9.92 -17.12 7.60
CA LEU A 113 -8.84 -16.91 6.63
C LEU A 113 -9.19 -15.79 5.64
N PHE A 114 -10.47 -15.68 5.28
CA PHE A 114 -10.98 -14.61 4.42
C PHE A 114 -10.79 -13.25 5.08
N TRP A 115 -11.19 -13.11 6.35
CA TRP A 115 -11.04 -11.86 7.10
C TRP A 115 -9.59 -11.47 7.34
N LEU A 116 -8.69 -12.44 7.59
CA LEU A 116 -7.26 -12.18 7.67
C LEU A 116 -6.72 -11.63 6.36
N PHE A 117 -7.03 -12.29 5.23
CA PHE A 117 -6.61 -11.82 3.91
C PHE A 117 -7.18 -10.44 3.58
N PHE A 118 -8.46 -10.24 3.80
CA PHE A 118 -9.15 -8.98 3.55
C PHE A 118 -8.57 -7.84 4.39
N SER A 119 -8.35 -8.08 5.68
CA SER A 119 -7.72 -7.12 6.59
C SER A 119 -6.29 -6.78 6.16
N THR A 120 -5.47 -7.78 5.84
CA THR A 120 -4.10 -7.54 5.36
C THR A 120 -4.10 -6.70 4.09
N ILE A 121 -5.00 -6.95 3.14
CA ILE A 121 -5.10 -6.15 1.91
C ILE A 121 -5.54 -4.72 2.22
N ILE A 122 -6.55 -4.53 3.07
CA ILE A 122 -6.99 -3.19 3.48
C ILE A 122 -5.84 -2.42 4.13
N LEU A 123 -5.10 -3.06 5.03
CA LEU A 123 -3.95 -2.46 5.70
C LEU A 123 -2.84 -2.12 4.71
N LEU A 124 -2.56 -2.99 3.73
CA LEU A 124 -1.60 -2.71 2.67
C LEU A 124 -2.02 -1.52 1.79
N ASN A 125 -3.29 -1.45 1.41
CA ASN A 125 -3.79 -0.34 0.60
C ASN A 125 -3.77 0.99 1.36
N THR A 126 -4.17 0.93 2.64
CA THR A 126 -4.18 2.07 3.55
C THR A 126 -2.76 2.58 3.83
N GLY A 127 -1.84 1.66 4.14
CA GLY A 127 -0.43 1.99 4.35
C GLY A 127 0.22 2.55 3.09
N SER A 128 -0.14 2.03 1.90
CA SER A 128 0.34 2.59 0.62
C SER A 128 -0.16 4.00 0.39
N SER A 129 -1.44 4.29 0.69
CA SER A 129 -1.97 5.66 0.62
C SER A 129 -1.31 6.59 1.63
N ALA A 130 -1.01 6.11 2.83
CA ALA A 130 -0.24 6.89 3.81
C ALA A 130 1.17 7.21 3.31
N ARG A 131 1.86 6.24 2.67
CA ARG A 131 3.20 6.47 2.09
C ARG A 131 3.18 7.54 1.02
N THR A 132 2.27 7.45 0.05
CA THR A 132 2.25 8.43 -1.05
C THR A 132 2.07 9.86 -0.53
N ASN A 133 1.21 10.07 0.47
CA ASN A 133 1.04 11.40 1.09
C ASN A 133 2.32 11.87 1.78
N LEU A 134 2.99 11.00 2.54
CA LEU A 134 4.25 11.34 3.21
C LEU A 134 5.36 11.64 2.20
N GLU A 135 5.42 10.88 1.11
CA GLU A 135 6.38 11.05 0.03
C GLU A 135 6.18 12.38 -0.69
N ASP A 136 4.93 12.72 -1.03
CA ASP A 136 4.57 13.99 -1.68
C ASP A 136 4.97 15.18 -0.79
N THR A 137 4.62 15.14 0.50
CA THR A 137 5.00 16.18 1.47
C THR A 137 6.53 16.29 1.61
N MET A 138 7.24 15.18 1.68
CA MET A 138 8.71 15.19 1.77
C MET A 138 9.35 15.71 0.48
N CYS A 139 8.80 15.38 -0.68
CA CYS A 139 9.25 15.87 -1.99
C CYS A 139 9.08 17.39 -2.08
N ILE A 140 7.92 17.92 -1.70
CA ILE A 140 7.63 19.37 -1.68
C ILE A 140 8.60 20.09 -0.74
N ASN A 141 8.82 19.56 0.47
CA ASN A 141 9.78 20.14 1.41
C ASN A 141 11.21 20.15 0.88
N LEU A 142 11.65 19.05 0.24
CA LEU A 142 12.98 18.96 -0.37
C LEU A 142 13.13 19.91 -1.57
N LEU A 143 12.08 20.13 -2.35
CA LEU A 143 12.11 21.09 -3.45
C LEU A 143 12.16 22.53 -2.93
N GLY A 144 11.40 22.85 -1.87
CA GLY A 144 11.41 24.17 -1.23
C GLY A 144 12.79 24.55 -0.68
N GLU A 145 13.52 23.61 -0.07
CA GLU A 145 14.89 23.84 0.41
C GLU A 145 15.94 24.04 -0.70
N ASN A 146 15.66 23.64 -1.95
CA ASN A 146 16.62 23.79 -3.06
C ASN A 146 16.39 25.06 -3.90
N ILE A 147 15.35 25.85 -3.58
CA ILE A 147 14.98 27.08 -4.31
C ILE A 147 15.53 28.34 -3.60
N PHE A 148 15.96 28.24 -2.34
CA PHE A 148 16.58 29.32 -1.56
C PHE A 148 18.08 29.09 -1.33
#